data_AF-A0A6H1KAL2-F1
#
_entry.id   AF-A0A6H1KAL2-F1
#
_cell.length_a   1.000
_cell.length_b   1.000
_cell.length_c   1.000
_cell.angle_alpha   90.00
_cell.angle_beta   90.00
_cell.angle_gamma   90.00
#
_symmetry.space_group_name_H-M   'P 1'
#
loop_
_entity.id
_entity.type
_entity.pdbx_description
1 polymer ?
#
loop_
_entity_poly.entity_id
_entity_poly.type
_entity_poly.pdbx_seq_one_letter_code
_entity_poly.pdbx_strand_id
1 'polypeptide(L)'
;MTIEDILQAEADEVGSVLADHDPEAFTRRLAERIAEAERQTPPPARPVSDGRYDRGPAPAHPGRARPLPRRPRPRPVPSATAGPEELRRHLHTLCESVLRGGHRGRLEKFARDYDAVGARTFACLLYSINRRDAAVFWWRFAAGAEDQLSAHCLAIHHAADDNLIDARLWRTIATALGYSPRRHLPNPAPGAPLPDPGWLLARSGPELQQFAEPQAPLSVGCAGR
;
A
#
# COMPACT_ATOMS: atom_id res chain seq x y z
N MET A 1 -35.91 -6.55 6.54
CA MET A 1 -34.78 -5.98 5.81
C MET A 1 -33.78 -7.10 5.58
N THR A 2 -33.72 -7.56 4.34
CA THR A 2 -32.86 -8.65 3.90
C THR A 2 -31.51 -8.09 3.42
N ILE A 3 -30.50 -8.95 3.28
CA ILE A 3 -29.18 -8.53 2.75
C ILE A 3 -29.32 -7.99 1.32
N GLU A 4 -30.26 -8.52 0.53
CA GLU A 4 -30.56 -8.02 -0.81
C GLU A 4 -31.09 -6.58 -0.79
N ASP A 5 -31.92 -6.22 0.20
CA ASP A 5 -32.43 -4.84 0.36
C ASP A 5 -31.30 -3.84 0.68
N ILE A 6 -30.31 -4.28 1.47
CA ILE A 6 -29.15 -3.44 1.84
C ILE A 6 -28.24 -3.24 0.63
N LEU A 7 -27.94 -4.32 -0.09
CA LEU A 7 -27.07 -4.26 -1.27
C LEU A 7 -27.71 -3.46 -2.42
N GLN A 8 -29.03 -3.54 -2.57
CA GLN A 8 -29.75 -2.76 -3.57
C GLN A 8 -29.74 -1.26 -3.23
N ALA A 9 -29.92 -0.91 -1.94
CA ALA A 9 -29.85 0.47 -1.50
C ALA A 9 -28.44 1.07 -1.70
N GLU A 10 -27.38 0.31 -1.39
CA GLU A 10 -25.99 0.73 -1.63
C GLU A 10 -25.68 0.86 -3.13
N ALA A 11 -26.18 -0.06 -3.97
CA ALA A 11 -25.99 0.00 -5.41
C ALA A 11 -26.67 1.22 -6.05
N ASP A 12 -27.88 1.55 -5.59
CA ASP A 12 -28.63 2.73 -6.06
C ASP A 12 -27.94 4.03 -5.61
N GLU A 13 -27.38 4.06 -4.40
CA GLU A 13 -26.59 5.20 -3.90
C GLU A 13 -25.32 5.39 -4.74
N VAL A 14 -24.55 4.32 -4.98
CA VAL A 14 -23.34 4.36 -5.82
C VAL A 14 -23.66 4.76 -7.26
N GLY A 15 -24.76 4.25 -7.82
CA GLY A 15 -25.24 4.62 -9.15
C GLY A 15 -25.60 6.10 -9.25
N SER A 16 -26.21 6.67 -8.21
CA SER A 16 -26.56 8.09 -8.15
C SER A 16 -25.33 9.01 -8.04
N VAL A 17 -24.32 8.61 -7.27
CA VAL A 17 -23.06 9.35 -7.09
C VAL A 17 -22.22 9.34 -8.37
N LEU A 18 -22.34 8.27 -9.17
CA LEU A 18 -21.58 8.09 -10.41
C LEU A 18 -22.36 8.48 -11.68
N ALA A 19 -23.61 8.92 -11.56
CA ALA A 19 -24.45 9.27 -12.71
C ALA A 19 -23.85 10.41 -13.57
N ASP A 20 -23.13 11.34 -12.93
CA ASP A 20 -22.47 12.47 -13.59
C ASP A 20 -20.99 12.20 -13.92
N HIS A 21 -20.49 11.00 -13.62
CA HIS A 21 -19.10 10.63 -13.90
C HIS A 21 -18.97 10.23 -15.38
N ASP A 22 -18.30 11.07 -16.18
CA ASP A 22 -17.94 10.75 -17.57
C ASP A 22 -16.64 9.91 -17.62
N PRO A 23 -16.74 8.58 -17.82
CA PRO A 23 -15.57 7.70 -17.83
C PRO A 23 -14.68 7.93 -19.06
N GLU A 24 -15.21 8.47 -20.16
CA GLU A 24 -14.45 8.73 -21.38
C GLU A 24 -13.54 9.95 -21.19
N ALA A 25 -14.04 11.01 -20.54
CA ALA A 25 -13.23 12.17 -20.20
C ALA A 25 -12.12 11.85 -19.20
N PHE A 26 -12.35 10.91 -18.27
CA PHE A 26 -11.30 10.40 -17.38
C PHE A 26 -10.22 9.64 -18.17
N THR A 27 -10.63 8.72 -19.03
CA THR A 27 -9.71 7.87 -19.82
C THR A 27 -8.83 8.71 -20.74
N ARG A 28 -9.39 9.77 -21.34
CA ARG A 28 -8.64 10.72 -22.19
C ARG A 28 -7.52 11.43 -21.43
N ARG A 29 -7.83 11.97 -20.25
CA ARG A 29 -6.84 12.65 -19.38
C ARG A 29 -5.73 11.72 -18.91
N LEU A 30 -6.05 10.45 -18.66
CA LEU A 30 -5.05 9.45 -18.28
C LEU A 30 -4.10 9.12 -19.44
N ALA A 31 -4.63 8.94 -20.65
CA ALA A 31 -3.83 8.69 -21.84
C ALA A 31 -2.86 9.86 -22.14
N GLU A 32 -3.34 11.10 -21.99
CA GLU A 32 -2.51 12.31 -22.16
C GLU A 32 -1.33 12.36 -21.17
N ARG A 33 -1.56 12.00 -19.90
CA ARG A 33 -0.50 11.96 -18.87
C ARG A 33 0.56 10.90 -19.14
N ILE A 34 0.17 9.74 -19.66
CA ILE A 34 1.11 8.66 -20.01
C ILE A 34 1.99 9.11 -21.18
N ALA A 35 1.39 9.68 -22.22
CA ALA A 35 2.12 10.17 -23.38
C ALA A 35 3.11 11.31 -23.02
N GLU A 36 2.76 12.17 -22.06
CA GLU A 36 3.66 13.20 -21.56
C GLU A 36 4.84 12.61 -20.76
N ALA A 37 4.59 11.62 -19.91
CA ALA A 37 5.65 10.93 -19.17
C ALA A 37 6.64 10.22 -20.10
N GLU A 38 6.16 9.66 -21.21
CA GLU A 38 7.01 9.02 -22.22
C GLU A 38 7.88 10.04 -22.98
N ARG A 39 7.37 11.25 -23.26
CA ARG A 39 8.16 12.34 -23.87
C ARG A 39 9.26 12.87 -22.96
N GLN A 40 9.05 12.85 -21.65
CA GLN A 40 9.98 13.40 -20.66
C GLN A 40 11.05 12.39 -20.21
N THR A 41 10.96 11.13 -20.62
CA THR A 41 11.94 10.09 -20.23
C THR A 41 13.10 10.06 -21.23
N PRO A 42 14.35 10.41 -20.85
CA PRO A 42 15.49 10.29 -21.74
C PRO A 42 15.75 8.81 -22.11
N PRO A 43 16.22 8.53 -23.35
CA PRO A 43 16.45 7.15 -23.78
C PRO A 43 17.48 6.48 -22.86
N PRO A 44 17.29 5.19 -22.53
CA PRO A 44 18.25 4.48 -21.69
C PRO A 44 19.63 4.47 -22.37
N ALA A 45 20.66 4.83 -21.60
CA ALA A 45 22.04 4.77 -22.05
C ALA A 45 22.37 3.34 -22.55
N ARG A 46 22.92 3.25 -23.76
CA ARG A 46 23.38 1.98 -24.33
C ARG A 46 24.41 1.36 -23.37
N PRO A 47 24.31 0.06 -23.06
CA PRO A 47 25.35 -0.59 -22.27
C PRO A 47 26.66 -0.56 -23.05
N VAL A 48 27.70 -0.06 -22.38
CA VAL A 48 29.09 -0.07 -22.85
C VAL A 48 29.48 -1.53 -23.01
N SER A 49 29.92 -1.90 -24.22
CA SER A 49 30.38 -3.25 -24.54
C SER A 49 31.80 -3.41 -24.04
N ASP A 50 31.97 -4.16 -22.95
CA ASP A 50 33.30 -4.54 -22.49
C ASP A 50 33.82 -5.70 -23.35
N GLY A 51 35.03 -5.52 -23.86
CA GLY A 51 35.61 -6.34 -24.89
C GLY A 51 36.25 -7.63 -24.38
N ARG A 52 36.37 -8.57 -25.33
CA ARG A 52 37.35 -9.66 -25.42
C ARG A 52 37.00 -11.00 -24.74
N TYR A 53 36.55 -11.93 -25.58
CA TYR A 53 37.33 -13.14 -25.88
C TYR A 53 37.32 -13.41 -27.39
N ASP A 54 38.51 -13.51 -27.97
CA ASP A 54 38.77 -13.98 -29.34
C ASP A 54 38.26 -15.41 -29.51
N ARG A 55 37.43 -15.63 -30.53
CA ARG A 55 37.23 -16.96 -31.14
C ARG A 55 37.00 -16.77 -32.63
N GLY A 56 37.91 -17.35 -33.43
CA GLY A 56 37.92 -17.24 -34.89
C GLY A 56 36.63 -17.75 -35.57
N PRO A 57 36.42 -17.42 -36.85
CA PRO A 57 35.17 -17.67 -37.54
C PRO A 57 34.96 -19.16 -37.82
N ALA A 58 33.90 -19.73 -37.28
CA ALA A 58 33.38 -21.04 -37.68
C ALA A 58 32.52 -20.89 -38.95
N PRO A 59 32.55 -21.86 -39.89
CA PRO A 59 31.85 -21.76 -41.16
C PRO A 59 30.32 -21.73 -40.98
N ALA A 60 29.67 -20.92 -41.82
CA ALA A 60 28.23 -20.73 -41.83
C ALA A 60 27.48 -22.04 -42.17
N HIS A 61 26.65 -22.51 -41.24
CA HIS A 61 25.65 -23.54 -41.50
C HIS A 61 24.33 -22.87 -41.92
N PRO A 62 23.70 -23.27 -43.04
CA PRO A 62 22.43 -22.70 -43.44
C PRO A 62 21.30 -23.23 -42.56
N GLY A 63 20.50 -22.31 -42.02
CA GLY A 63 19.07 -22.51 -41.78
C GLY A 63 18.65 -23.34 -40.56
N ARG A 64 18.64 -22.71 -39.38
CA ARG A 64 17.54 -22.92 -38.42
C ARG A 64 17.03 -21.56 -37.98
N ALA A 65 15.81 -21.22 -38.41
CA ALA A 65 15.12 -20.01 -38.00
C ALA A 65 15.11 -19.94 -36.46
N ARG A 66 15.74 -18.90 -35.91
CA ARG A 66 15.67 -18.61 -34.47
C ARG A 66 14.19 -18.37 -34.14
N PRO A 67 13.60 -19.10 -33.17
CA PRO A 67 12.21 -18.85 -32.80
C PRO A 67 12.06 -17.38 -32.38
N LEU A 68 11.12 -16.68 -33.02
CA LEU A 68 10.74 -15.33 -32.63
C LEU A 68 10.40 -15.31 -31.12
N PRO A 69 10.79 -14.27 -30.37
CA PRO A 69 10.40 -14.14 -28.98
C PRO A 69 8.87 -14.18 -28.91
N ARG A 70 8.32 -15.19 -28.22
CA ARG A 70 6.88 -15.31 -27.98
C ARG A 70 6.43 -14.04 -27.29
N ARG A 71 5.56 -13.26 -27.94
CA ARG A 71 4.89 -12.11 -27.30
C ARG A 71 4.27 -12.60 -25.98
N PRO A 72 4.49 -11.89 -24.85
CA PRO A 72 3.82 -12.22 -23.61
C PRO A 72 2.31 -12.26 -23.87
N ARG A 73 1.67 -13.40 -23.59
CA ARG A 73 0.21 -13.47 -23.69
C ARG A 73 -0.38 -12.44 -22.73
N PRO A 74 -1.37 -11.64 -23.15
CA PRO A 74 -2.10 -10.76 -22.24
C PRO A 74 -2.63 -11.61 -21.09
N ARG A 75 -2.40 -11.18 -19.84
CA ARG A 75 -2.98 -11.88 -18.70
C ARG A 75 -4.50 -11.63 -18.73
N PRO A 76 -5.33 -12.67 -18.62
CA PRO A 76 -6.77 -12.49 -18.61
C PRO A 76 -7.13 -11.68 -17.35
N VAL A 77 -7.68 -10.49 -17.58
CA VAL A 77 -8.30 -9.67 -16.53
C VAL A 77 -9.66 -10.29 -16.18
N PRO A 78 -10.04 -10.35 -14.90
CA PRO A 78 -11.33 -10.89 -14.51
C PRO A 78 -12.43 -9.97 -15.03
N SER A 79 -13.57 -10.54 -15.40
CA SER A 79 -14.73 -9.78 -15.84
C SER A 79 -15.23 -8.84 -14.73
N ALA A 80 -15.84 -7.71 -15.10
CA ALA A 80 -16.56 -6.86 -14.15
C ALA A 80 -17.72 -7.59 -13.44
N THR A 81 -18.17 -8.72 -13.99
CA THR A 81 -19.20 -9.61 -13.42
C THR A 81 -18.66 -10.82 -12.68
N ALA A 82 -17.33 -10.91 -12.48
CA ALA A 82 -16.71 -12.06 -11.83
C ALA A 82 -17.16 -12.21 -10.38
N GLY A 83 -17.51 -13.44 -9.99
CA GLY A 83 -17.89 -13.74 -8.61
C GLY A 83 -16.70 -13.65 -7.64
N PRO A 84 -16.94 -13.52 -6.31
CA PRO A 84 -15.89 -13.33 -5.30
C PRO A 84 -14.79 -14.40 -5.34
N GLU A 85 -15.14 -15.66 -5.64
CA GLU A 85 -14.18 -16.76 -5.70
C GLU A 85 -13.26 -16.68 -6.93
N GLU A 86 -13.80 -16.24 -8.06
CA GLU A 86 -13.01 -15.99 -9.27
C GLU A 86 -12.04 -14.83 -9.05
N LEU A 87 -12.50 -13.74 -8.41
CA LEU A 87 -11.66 -12.62 -8.04
C LEU A 87 -10.54 -13.04 -7.08
N ARG A 88 -10.83 -13.88 -6.07
CA ARG A 88 -9.80 -14.43 -5.17
C ARG A 88 -8.77 -15.27 -5.92
N ARG A 89 -9.20 -16.16 -6.81
CA ARG A 89 -8.27 -16.94 -7.66
C ARG A 89 -7.43 -16.06 -8.57
N HIS A 90 -8.04 -15.02 -9.13
CA HIS A 90 -7.33 -14.05 -9.95
C HIS A 90 -6.28 -13.30 -9.12
N LEU A 91 -6.64 -12.80 -7.94
CA LEU A 91 -5.71 -12.15 -7.01
C LEU A 91 -4.56 -13.08 -6.62
N HIS A 92 -4.84 -14.34 -6.30
CA HIS A 92 -3.80 -15.33 -6.01
C HIS A 92 -2.82 -15.49 -7.19
N THR A 93 -3.35 -15.55 -8.41
CA THR A 93 -2.54 -15.64 -9.64
C THR A 93 -1.68 -14.39 -9.82
N LEU A 94 -2.22 -13.19 -9.55
CA LEU A 94 -1.46 -11.95 -9.59
C LEU A 94 -0.34 -11.96 -8.55
N CYS A 95 -0.62 -12.36 -7.31
CA CYS A 95 0.38 -12.48 -6.24
C CYS A 95 1.52 -13.42 -6.65
N GLU A 96 1.22 -14.62 -7.17
CA GLU A 96 2.25 -15.52 -7.69
C GLU A 96 3.09 -14.88 -8.80
N SER A 97 2.45 -14.09 -9.66
CA SER A 97 3.12 -13.44 -10.77
C SER A 97 4.11 -12.36 -10.30
N VAL A 98 3.77 -11.62 -9.24
CA VAL A 98 4.65 -10.63 -8.60
C VAL A 98 5.83 -11.36 -7.95
N LEU A 99 5.58 -12.46 -7.23
CA LEU A 99 6.63 -13.24 -6.59
C LEU A 99 7.62 -13.84 -7.61
N ARG A 100 7.13 -14.27 -8.79
CA ARG A 100 7.97 -14.76 -9.89
C ARG A 100 8.67 -13.66 -10.68
N GLY A 101 8.28 -12.39 -10.52
CA GLY A 101 8.80 -11.23 -11.26
C GLY A 101 10.24 -10.81 -10.96
N GLY A 102 11.00 -11.61 -10.21
CA GLY A 102 12.41 -11.33 -9.88
C GLY A 102 12.60 -10.32 -8.75
N HIS A 103 11.58 -10.06 -7.94
CA HIS A 103 11.63 -9.07 -6.85
C HIS A 103 12.20 -9.61 -5.54
N ARG A 104 12.79 -10.82 -5.54
CA ARG A 104 13.31 -11.46 -4.33
C ARG A 104 14.34 -10.60 -3.60
N GLY A 105 15.25 -9.94 -4.33
CA GLY A 105 16.22 -9.02 -3.72
C GLY A 105 15.59 -7.78 -3.07
N ARG A 106 14.43 -7.31 -3.58
CA ARG A 106 13.67 -6.21 -2.94
C ARG A 106 12.99 -6.69 -1.66
N LEU A 107 12.44 -7.91 -1.67
CA LEU A 107 11.83 -8.52 -0.49
C LEU A 107 12.86 -8.78 0.61
N GLU A 108 14.03 -9.32 0.25
CA GLU A 108 15.15 -9.50 1.19
C GLU A 108 15.63 -8.17 1.78
N LYS A 109 15.74 -7.13 0.94
CA LYS A 109 16.07 -5.79 1.41
C LYS A 109 15.01 -5.26 2.38
N PHE A 110 13.73 -5.33 2.00
CA PHE A 110 12.63 -4.92 2.87
C PHE A 110 12.67 -5.65 4.21
N ALA A 111 12.82 -6.99 4.19
CA ALA A 111 12.87 -7.82 5.39
C ALA A 111 14.06 -7.48 6.31
N ARG A 112 15.16 -6.97 5.78
CA ARG A 112 16.31 -6.49 6.57
C ARG A 112 16.12 -5.07 7.10
N ASP A 113 15.49 -4.21 6.32
CA ASP A 113 15.54 -2.77 6.52
C ASP A 113 14.25 -2.18 7.14
N TYR A 114 13.17 -2.97 7.31
CA TYR A 114 11.93 -2.44 7.89
C TYR A 114 12.13 -2.03 9.35
N ASP A 115 11.49 -0.93 9.76
CA ASP A 115 11.58 -0.39 11.12
C ASP A 115 10.21 -0.43 11.81
N ALA A 116 10.02 -1.45 12.65
CA ALA A 116 8.79 -1.60 13.44
C ALA A 116 8.62 -0.47 14.47
N VAL A 117 9.72 0.04 15.03
CA VAL A 117 9.69 1.15 15.99
C VAL A 117 9.34 2.46 15.30
N GLY A 118 9.88 2.69 14.10
CA GLY A 118 9.53 3.81 13.23
C GLY A 118 8.05 3.78 12.84
N ALA A 119 7.53 2.63 12.43
CA ALA A 119 6.11 2.44 12.12
C ALA A 119 5.21 2.74 13.34
N ARG A 120 5.59 2.28 14.53
CA ARG A 120 4.88 2.62 15.78
C ARG A 120 4.88 4.13 16.03
N THR A 121 6.04 4.77 15.93
CA THR A 121 6.17 6.22 16.16
C THR A 121 5.33 7.01 15.16
N PHE A 122 5.29 6.57 13.90
CA PHE A 122 4.44 7.17 12.88
C PHE A 122 2.96 6.97 13.19
N ALA A 123 2.54 5.79 13.64
CA ALA A 123 1.18 5.54 14.11
C ALA A 123 0.78 6.48 15.26
N CYS A 124 1.67 6.69 16.23
CA CYS A 124 1.43 7.64 17.33
C CYS A 124 1.25 9.08 16.82
N LEU A 125 2.06 9.52 15.86
CA LEU A 125 1.89 10.84 15.21
C LEU A 125 0.51 10.96 14.56
N LEU A 126 0.13 9.97 13.74
CA LEU A 126 -1.17 9.91 13.06
C LEU A 126 -2.33 9.95 14.07
N TYR A 127 -2.21 9.21 15.17
CA TYR A 127 -3.22 9.21 16.23
C TYR A 127 -3.35 10.59 16.87
N SER A 128 -2.24 11.28 17.12
CA SER A 128 -2.22 12.63 17.70
C SER A 128 -2.82 13.70 16.78
N ILE A 129 -2.78 13.52 15.46
CA ILE A 129 -3.48 14.38 14.48
C ILE A 129 -4.88 13.85 14.11
N ASN A 130 -5.44 12.96 14.94
CA ASN A 130 -6.78 12.38 14.79
C ASN A 130 -7.01 11.55 13.51
N ARG A 131 -5.95 10.99 12.92
CA ARG A 131 -6.01 10.03 11.80
C ARG A 131 -6.01 8.60 12.32
N ARG A 132 -7.06 8.24 13.06
CA ARG A 132 -7.16 7.00 13.84
C ARG A 132 -7.06 5.72 12.98
N ASP A 133 -7.78 5.63 11.87
CA ASP A 133 -7.76 4.44 11.01
C ASP A 133 -6.36 4.18 10.43
N ALA A 134 -5.67 5.24 10.01
CA ALA A 134 -4.30 5.16 9.53
C ALA A 134 -3.34 4.75 10.66
N ALA A 135 -3.52 5.28 11.87
CA ALA A 135 -2.74 4.87 13.04
C ALA A 135 -2.92 3.38 13.35
N VAL A 136 -4.15 2.87 13.31
CA VAL A 136 -4.45 1.44 13.54
C VAL A 136 -3.77 0.55 12.51
N PHE A 137 -3.76 0.95 11.24
CA PHE A 137 -3.04 0.22 10.19
C PHE A 137 -1.55 0.11 10.54
N TRP A 138 -0.90 1.22 10.91
CA TRP A 138 0.53 1.23 11.22
C TRP A 138 0.88 0.49 12.51
N TRP A 139 0.02 0.55 13.53
CA TRP A 139 0.19 -0.31 14.71
C TRP A 139 0.03 -1.79 14.38
N ARG A 140 -0.90 -2.18 13.50
CA ARG A 140 -1.04 -3.57 13.03
C ARG A 140 0.20 -4.04 12.28
N PHE A 141 0.76 -3.18 11.42
CA PHE A 141 2.01 -3.45 10.72
C PHE A 141 3.17 -3.69 11.71
N ALA A 142 3.36 -2.78 12.65
CA ALA A 142 4.43 -2.88 13.65
C ALA A 142 4.24 -4.10 14.57
N ALA A 143 3.01 -4.38 15.01
CA ALA A 143 2.72 -5.56 15.82
C ALA A 143 2.94 -6.88 15.06
N GLY A 144 2.64 -6.91 13.75
CA GLY A 144 2.98 -8.03 12.87
C GLY A 144 4.49 -8.22 12.68
N ALA A 145 5.27 -7.16 12.90
CA ALA A 145 6.73 -7.17 12.97
C ALA A 145 7.25 -7.35 14.42
N GLU A 146 6.45 -7.97 15.28
CA GLU A 146 6.76 -8.32 16.69
C GLU A 146 6.94 -7.12 17.65
N ASP A 147 6.45 -5.92 17.30
CA ASP A 147 6.49 -4.78 18.21
C ASP A 147 5.44 -4.89 19.33
N GLN A 148 5.92 -5.14 20.55
CA GLN A 148 5.08 -5.37 21.73
C GLN A 148 4.20 -4.18 22.09
N LEU A 149 4.77 -2.97 21.99
CA LEU A 149 4.06 -1.75 22.38
C LEU A 149 2.94 -1.45 21.39
N SER A 150 3.14 -1.68 20.09
CA SER A 150 2.09 -1.52 19.08
C SER A 150 0.92 -2.47 19.30
N ALA A 151 1.19 -3.74 19.63
CA ALA A 151 0.14 -4.68 20.01
C ALA A 151 -0.63 -4.22 21.26
N HIS A 152 0.06 -3.62 22.23
CA HIS A 152 -0.58 -3.02 23.40
C HIS A 152 -1.41 -1.78 23.07
N CYS A 153 -0.92 -0.89 22.19
CA CYS A 153 -1.67 0.27 21.71
C CYS A 153 -2.98 -0.14 21.03
N LEU A 154 -2.97 -1.19 20.21
CA LEU A 154 -4.19 -1.75 19.59
C LEU A 154 -5.17 -2.27 20.64
N ALA A 155 -4.69 -2.96 21.66
CA ALA A 155 -5.54 -3.45 22.74
C ALA A 155 -6.26 -2.31 23.48
N ILE A 156 -5.55 -1.21 23.77
CA ILE A 156 -6.13 -0.03 24.41
C ILE A 156 -7.10 0.68 23.47
N HIS A 157 -6.72 0.87 22.21
CA HIS A 157 -7.55 1.53 21.22
C HIS A 157 -8.90 0.82 21.05
N HIS A 158 -8.89 -0.51 20.85
CA HIS A 158 -10.13 -1.28 20.73
C HIS A 158 -10.95 -1.31 22.02
N ALA A 159 -10.32 -1.24 23.19
CA ALA A 159 -11.04 -1.12 24.46
C ALA A 159 -11.72 0.26 24.59
N ALA A 160 -11.11 1.32 24.06
CA ALA A 160 -11.69 2.66 24.05
C ALA A 160 -12.87 2.78 23.06
N ASP A 161 -12.84 2.01 21.97
CA ASP A 161 -13.93 1.93 20.97
C ASP A 161 -14.99 0.86 21.32
N ASP A 162 -14.98 0.35 22.55
CA ASP A 162 -15.91 -0.68 23.07
C ASP A 162 -15.90 -2.03 22.31
N ASN A 163 -14.87 -2.28 21.48
CA ASN A 163 -14.64 -3.55 20.80
C ASN A 163 -13.82 -4.50 21.69
N LEU A 164 -14.50 -5.15 22.64
CA LEU A 164 -13.87 -6.00 23.64
C LEU A 164 -13.24 -7.28 23.07
N ILE A 165 -13.70 -7.76 21.91
CA ILE A 165 -13.15 -8.96 21.27
C ILE A 165 -11.74 -8.67 20.76
N ASP A 166 -11.59 -7.62 19.95
CA ASP A 166 -10.29 -7.22 19.42
C ASP A 166 -9.36 -6.75 20.53
N ALA A 167 -9.89 -6.04 21.54
CA ALA A 167 -9.09 -5.64 22.71
C ALA A 167 -8.45 -6.85 23.41
N ARG A 168 -9.20 -7.94 23.63
CA ARG A 168 -8.70 -9.18 24.25
C ARG A 168 -7.71 -9.91 23.36
N LEU A 169 -7.99 -9.99 22.06
CA LEU A 169 -7.08 -10.60 21.07
C LEU A 169 -5.71 -9.90 21.11
N TRP A 170 -5.69 -8.57 20.94
CA TRP A 170 -4.45 -7.81 20.90
C TRP A 170 -3.72 -7.79 22.24
N ARG A 171 -4.44 -7.83 23.37
CA ARG A 171 -3.83 -7.99 24.69
C ARG A 171 -3.14 -9.35 24.84
N THR A 172 -3.73 -10.41 24.29
CA THR A 172 -3.13 -11.75 24.27
C THR A 172 -1.88 -11.77 23.40
N ILE A 173 -1.94 -11.17 22.20
CA ILE A 173 -0.78 -11.03 21.31
C ILE A 173 0.34 -10.23 21.99
N ALA A 174 0.03 -9.08 22.59
CA ALA A 174 1.02 -8.27 23.31
C ALA A 174 1.69 -9.08 24.44
N THR A 175 0.91 -9.86 25.19
CA THR A 175 1.43 -10.73 26.25
C THR A 175 2.33 -11.84 25.68
N ALA A 176 1.93 -12.47 24.58
CA ALA A 176 2.72 -13.51 23.91
C ALA A 176 4.06 -12.98 23.37
N LEU A 177 4.08 -11.73 22.89
CA LEU A 177 5.30 -11.04 22.46
C LEU A 177 6.17 -10.54 23.64
N GLY A 178 5.74 -10.75 24.89
CA GLY A 178 6.49 -10.35 26.09
C GLY A 178 6.31 -8.89 26.50
N TYR A 179 5.21 -8.24 26.10
CA TYR A 179 4.92 -6.87 26.51
C TYR A 179 4.94 -6.74 28.02
N SER A 180 5.67 -5.73 28.49
CA SER A 180 5.69 -5.32 29.89
C SER A 180 5.81 -3.80 29.95
N PRO A 181 4.91 -3.10 30.68
CA PRO A 181 4.92 -1.64 30.75
C PRO A 181 6.28 -1.07 31.15
N ARG A 182 6.97 -1.71 32.12
CA ARG A 182 8.28 -1.25 32.60
C ARG A 182 9.41 -1.30 31.56
N ARG A 183 9.34 -2.21 30.59
CA ARG A 183 10.40 -2.37 29.58
C ARG A 183 10.09 -1.64 28.28
N HIS A 184 8.80 -1.54 27.94
CA HIS A 184 8.39 -1.14 26.60
C HIS A 184 7.75 0.24 26.57
N LEU A 185 7.23 0.78 27.68
CA LEU A 185 6.78 2.18 27.68
C LEU A 185 8.00 3.10 27.56
N PRO A 186 7.99 4.05 26.60
CA PRO A 186 9.06 5.02 26.49
C PRO A 186 9.09 5.90 27.73
N ASN A 187 10.28 6.08 28.31
CA ASN A 187 10.45 7.05 29.39
C ASN A 187 10.42 8.46 28.78
N PRO A 188 9.53 9.37 29.22
CA PRO A 188 9.60 10.75 28.79
C PRO A 188 10.97 11.33 29.15
N ALA A 189 11.61 12.01 28.20
CA ALA A 189 12.86 12.72 28.50
C ALA A 189 12.58 13.79 29.57
N PRO A 190 13.42 13.93 30.60
CA PRO A 190 13.22 14.92 31.65
C PRO A 190 13.10 16.33 31.04
N GLY A 191 11.99 17.01 31.30
CA GLY A 191 11.74 18.38 30.83
C GLY A 191 11.39 18.53 29.36
N ALA A 192 11.16 17.43 28.61
CA ALA A 192 10.67 17.54 27.25
C ALA A 192 9.22 18.07 27.26
N PRO A 193 8.93 19.22 26.61
CA PRO A 193 7.55 19.67 26.45
C PRO A 193 6.77 18.62 25.65
N LEU A 194 5.48 18.46 25.96
CA LEU A 194 4.60 17.61 25.17
C LEU A 194 4.63 18.16 23.73
N PRO A 195 5.06 17.37 22.73
CA PRO A 195 5.16 17.89 21.38
C PRO A 195 3.75 18.20 20.86
N ASP A 196 3.54 19.43 20.40
CA ASP A 196 2.39 19.77 19.57
C ASP A 196 2.47 18.90 18.28
N PRO A 197 1.43 18.14 17.93
CA PRO A 197 1.46 17.26 16.76
C PRO A 197 1.69 18.03 15.45
N GLY A 198 1.18 19.27 15.34
CA GLY A 198 1.42 20.19 14.24
C GLY A 198 2.86 20.68 14.17
N TRP A 199 3.52 20.90 15.32
CA TRP A 199 4.96 21.20 15.36
C TRP A 199 5.81 20.05 14.81
N LEU A 200 5.51 18.81 15.22
CA LEU A 200 6.22 17.63 14.69
C LEU A 200 6.02 17.50 13.18
N LEU A 201 4.79 17.68 12.70
CA LEU A 201 4.46 17.57 11.29
C LEU A 201 5.12 18.67 10.44
N ALA A 202 5.19 19.91 10.95
CA ALA A 202 5.87 21.01 10.28
C ALA A 202 7.38 20.76 10.09
N ARG A 203 8.00 19.96 10.96
CA ARG A 203 9.40 19.55 10.87
C ARG A 203 9.62 18.26 10.09
N SER A 204 8.53 17.59 9.70
CA SER A 204 8.56 16.33 8.96
C SER A 204 8.82 16.57 7.47
N GLY A 205 9.39 15.57 6.79
CA GLY A 205 9.54 15.62 5.33
C GLY A 205 8.19 15.58 4.60
N PRO A 206 8.15 15.94 3.30
CA PRO A 206 6.91 16.03 2.51
C PRO A 206 6.15 14.71 2.45
N GLU A 207 6.87 13.59 2.49
CA GLU A 207 6.31 12.24 2.53
C GLU A 207 5.38 12.01 3.73
N LEU A 208 5.69 12.58 4.90
CA LEU A 208 4.86 12.41 6.10
C LEU A 208 3.68 13.38 6.10
N GLN A 209 3.85 14.55 5.48
CA GLN A 209 2.79 15.55 5.31
C GLN A 209 1.68 15.02 4.40
N GLN A 210 2.02 14.29 3.33
CA GLN A 210 1.02 13.69 2.42
C GLN A 210 0.06 12.72 3.13
N PHE A 211 0.54 12.01 4.17
CA PHE A 211 -0.28 11.07 4.93
C PHE A 211 -1.13 11.76 5.99
N ALA A 212 -0.71 12.95 6.42
CA ALA A 212 -1.37 13.75 7.44
C ALA A 212 -2.46 14.67 6.86
N GLU A 213 -2.30 15.15 5.63
CA GLU A 213 -3.31 15.96 4.96
C GLU A 213 -4.61 15.16 4.82
N PRO A 214 -5.77 15.71 5.24
CA PRO A 214 -7.05 15.10 4.93
C PRO A 214 -7.08 14.93 3.41
N GLN A 215 -7.27 13.69 2.96
CA GLN A 215 -7.65 13.48 1.56
C GLN A 215 -8.87 14.36 1.38
N ALA A 216 -8.77 15.37 0.50
CA ALA A 216 -9.86 16.30 0.29
C ALA A 216 -11.14 15.48 0.10
N PRO A 217 -12.24 15.78 0.82
CA PRO A 217 -13.50 15.19 0.42
C PRO A 217 -13.65 15.53 -1.05
N LEU A 218 -13.79 14.50 -1.89
CA LEU A 218 -14.15 14.71 -3.30
C LEU A 218 -15.34 15.66 -3.25
N SER A 219 -15.15 16.87 -3.77
CA SER A 219 -16.07 17.97 -3.52
C SER A 219 -17.43 17.61 -4.08
N VAL A 220 -18.36 17.21 -3.20
CA VAL A 220 -19.79 17.18 -3.53
C VAL A 220 -20.22 18.64 -3.54
N GLY A 221 -20.07 19.24 -4.72
CA GLY A 221 -20.50 20.61 -4.97
C GLY A 221 -22.02 20.69 -4.93
N CYS A 222 -22.56 21.20 -3.83
CA CYS A 222 -23.90 21.78 -3.82
C CYS A 222 -23.90 23.09 -4.62
N ALA A 223 -24.59 23.10 -5.76
CA ALA A 223 -25.17 24.27 -6.40
C ALA A 223 -26.42 23.77 -7.13
N GLY A 224 -27.66 24.16 -6.85
CA GLY A 224 -28.16 25.39 -6.26
C GLY A 224 -29.18 25.98 -7.23
N ARG A 225 -30.46 25.60 -7.09
CA ARG A 225 -31.65 26.45 -7.19
C ARG A 225 -32.93 25.68 -6.94
#